data_AF-A0A0C2WL33-F1
#
_entry.id   AF-A0A0C2WL33-F1
#
_cell.length_a   1.000
_cell.length_b   1.000
_cell.length_c   1.000
_cell.angle_alpha   90.00
_cell.angle_beta   90.00
_cell.angle_gamma   90.00
#
_symmetry.space_group_name_H-M   'P 1'
#
loop_
_entity.id
_entity.type
_entity.pdbx_description
1 polymer ?
#
loop_
_entity_poly.entity_id
_entity_poly.type
_entity_poly.pdbx_seq_one_letter_code
_entity_poly.pdbx_strand_id
1 'polypeptide(L)'
;MHSGEIAEWVAAIAEASSVVVALFLPYYNQHVENKRKLRNVKMLIHRMGKRAMNGDEDAMEHLQAILTTAYLKNMNSKTEDVINDGQQILDIMNISEGKPNAEQKGQIKKLLREIDEI
;
A
#
# COMPACT_ATOMS: atom_id res chain seq x y z
N MET A 1 -13.03 -7.45 -54.61
CA MET A 1 -13.22 -8.71 -53.87
C MET A 1 -12.07 -8.99 -52.89
N HIS A 2 -10.80 -8.75 -53.25
CA HIS A 2 -9.65 -9.00 -52.35
C HIS A 2 -9.49 -8.05 -51.15
N SER A 3 -9.93 -6.79 -51.25
CA SER A 3 -9.76 -5.82 -50.14
C SER A 3 -10.74 -6.00 -48.98
N GLY A 4 -11.86 -6.70 -49.21
CA GLY A 4 -12.88 -6.96 -48.18
C GLY A 4 -12.49 -8.10 -47.23
N GLU A 5 -11.83 -9.12 -47.76
CA GLU A 5 -11.38 -10.28 -46.99
C GLU A 5 -10.26 -9.88 -46.00
N ILE A 6 -9.30 -9.05 -46.45
CA ILE A 6 -8.26 -8.48 -45.57
C ILE A 6 -8.88 -7.60 -44.48
N ALA A 7 -9.90 -6.81 -44.80
CA ALA A 7 -10.60 -5.96 -43.84
C ALA A 7 -11.34 -6.79 -42.77
N GLU A 8 -11.92 -7.92 -43.16
CA GLU A 8 -12.59 -8.87 -42.25
C GLU A 8 -11.60 -9.56 -41.30
N TRP A 9 -10.44 -9.99 -41.80
CA TRP A 9 -9.37 -10.53 -40.95
C TRP A 9 -8.82 -9.49 -39.96
N VAL A 10 -8.61 -8.25 -40.40
CA VAL A 10 -8.18 -7.15 -39.52
C VAL A 10 -9.24 -6.86 -38.46
N ALA A 11 -10.53 -6.85 -38.83
CA ALA A 11 -11.63 -6.66 -37.89
C ALA A 11 -11.70 -7.80 -36.85
N ALA A 12 -11.57 -9.06 -37.27
CA ALA A 12 -11.57 -10.21 -36.38
C ALA A 12 -10.38 -10.17 -35.39
N ILE A 13 -9.19 -9.77 -35.84
CA ILE A 13 -8.02 -9.60 -34.97
C ILE A 13 -8.25 -8.45 -33.98
N ALA A 14 -8.80 -7.33 -34.44
CA ALA A 14 -9.11 -6.18 -33.59
C ALA A 14 -10.16 -6.52 -32.51
N GLU A 15 -11.20 -7.26 -32.89
CA GLU A 15 -12.23 -7.75 -31.98
C GLU A 15 -11.64 -8.70 -30.94
N ALA A 16 -10.90 -9.72 -31.37
CA ALA A 16 -10.23 -10.65 -30.46
C ALA A 16 -9.28 -9.92 -29.49
N SER A 17 -8.52 -8.95 -29.99
CA SER A 17 -7.61 -8.13 -29.16
C SER A 17 -8.38 -7.27 -28.15
N SER A 18 -9.49 -6.66 -28.58
CA SER A 18 -10.35 -5.84 -27.72
C SER A 18 -10.94 -6.66 -26.57
N VAL A 19 -11.41 -7.89 -26.86
CA VAL A 19 -11.93 -8.80 -25.83
C VAL A 19 -10.84 -9.19 -24.83
N VAL A 20 -9.64 -9.53 -25.31
CA VAL A 20 -8.50 -9.86 -24.43
C VAL A 20 -8.15 -8.67 -23.53
N VAL A 21 -8.03 -7.46 -24.10
CA VAL A 21 -7.75 -6.25 -23.30
C VAL A 21 -8.88 -6.00 -22.29
N ALA A 22 -10.14 -6.10 -22.68
CA ALA A 22 -11.27 -5.90 -21.77
C ALA A 22 -11.28 -6.89 -20.60
N LEU A 23 -10.86 -8.14 -20.83
CA LEU A 23 -10.76 -9.16 -19.79
C LEU A 23 -9.62 -8.88 -18.79
N PHE A 24 -8.46 -8.41 -19.27
CA PHE A 24 -7.25 -8.29 -18.43
C PHE A 24 -6.98 -6.87 -17.92
N LEU A 25 -7.53 -5.83 -18.54
CA LEU A 25 -7.37 -4.44 -18.11
C LEU A 25 -7.83 -4.20 -16.66
N PRO A 26 -8.97 -4.75 -16.18
CA PRO A 26 -9.37 -4.62 -14.77
C PRO A 26 -8.31 -5.18 -13.82
N TYR A 27 -7.76 -6.35 -14.13
CA TYR A 27 -6.71 -6.99 -13.32
C TYR A 27 -5.42 -6.16 -13.30
N TYR A 28 -5.00 -5.67 -14.46
CA TYR A 28 -3.83 -4.79 -14.55
C TYR A 28 -4.02 -3.51 -13.74
N ASN A 29 -5.18 -2.86 -13.88
CA ASN A 29 -5.51 -1.64 -13.13
C ASN A 29 -5.51 -1.90 -11.62
N GLN A 30 -6.10 -3.01 -11.17
CA GLN A 30 -6.09 -3.42 -9.76
C GLN A 30 -4.67 -3.64 -9.24
N HIS A 31 -3.79 -4.28 -10.03
CA HIS A 31 -2.40 -4.49 -9.66
C HIS A 31 -1.61 -3.19 -9.49
N VAL A 32 -1.77 -2.26 -10.44
CA VAL A 32 -1.14 -0.93 -10.39
C VAL A 32 -1.66 -0.13 -9.20
N GLU A 33 -2.98 -0.18 -8.94
CA GLU A 33 -3.60 0.49 -7.82
C GLU A 33 -3.12 -0.06 -6.47
N ASN A 34 -3.03 -1.38 -6.33
CA ASN A 34 -2.52 -2.04 -5.13
C ASN A 34 -1.07 -1.63 -4.83
N LYS A 35 -0.20 -1.57 -5.86
CA LYS A 35 1.18 -1.06 -5.70
C LYS A 35 1.21 0.40 -5.23
N ARG A 36 0.34 1.25 -5.79
CA ARG A 36 0.26 2.66 -5.39
C ARG A 36 -0.24 2.82 -3.95
N LYS A 37 -1.27 2.06 -3.56
CA LYS A 37 -1.81 2.04 -2.19
C LYS A 37 -0.74 1.60 -1.20
N LEU A 38 -0.05 0.48 -1.48
CA LEU A 38 1.04 -0.02 -0.65
C LEU A 38 2.11 1.06 -0.43
N ARG A 39 2.63 1.65 -1.51
CA ARG A 39 3.62 2.73 -1.43
C ARG A 39 3.15 3.89 -0.57
N ASN A 40 1.89 4.31 -0.73
CA ASN A 40 1.34 5.43 0.04
C ASN A 40 1.23 5.10 1.53
N VAL A 41 0.76 3.89 1.89
CA VAL A 41 0.67 3.44 3.28
C VAL A 41 2.06 3.41 3.92
N LYS A 42 3.06 2.82 3.26
CA LYS A 42 4.46 2.83 3.72
C LYS A 42 4.96 4.24 4.01
N MET A 43 4.81 5.16 3.06
CA MET A 43 5.26 6.54 3.20
C MET A 43 4.58 7.26 4.39
N LEU A 44 3.28 7.02 4.59
CA LEU A 44 2.51 7.64 5.65
C LEU A 44 2.92 7.10 7.04
N ILE A 45 3.07 5.77 7.17
CA ILE A 45 3.55 5.14 8.40
C ILE A 45 4.96 5.64 8.73
N HIS A 46 5.86 5.69 7.75
CA HIS A 46 7.22 6.18 7.96
C HIS A 46 7.24 7.63 8.43
N ARG A 47 6.45 8.49 7.78
CA ARG A 47 6.38 9.91 8.13
C ARG A 47 5.80 10.12 9.53
N MET A 48 4.68 9.47 9.84
CA MET A 48 4.02 9.65 11.14
C MET A 48 4.79 8.96 12.25
N GLY A 49 5.29 7.74 12.06
CA GLY A 49 6.13 7.04 13.04
C GLY A 49 7.39 7.83 13.39
N LYS A 50 8.05 8.45 12.41
CA LYS A 50 9.20 9.33 12.66
C LYS A 50 8.83 10.61 13.41
N ARG A 51 7.70 11.24 13.07
CA ARG A 51 7.18 12.42 13.79
C ARG A 51 6.83 12.08 15.24
N ALA A 52 6.14 10.97 15.45
CA ALA A 52 5.75 10.48 16.77
C ALA A 52 6.99 10.20 17.64
N MET A 53 8.03 9.56 17.10
CA MET A 53 9.31 9.36 17.81
C MET A 53 10.02 10.66 18.22
N ASN A 54 9.72 11.77 17.53
CA ASN A 54 10.28 13.10 17.82
C ASN A 54 9.42 13.91 18.80
N GLY A 55 8.34 13.33 19.35
CA GLY A 55 7.47 13.97 20.34
C GLY A 55 6.36 14.82 19.74
N ASP A 56 5.97 14.57 18.49
CA ASP A 56 4.79 15.18 17.87
C ASP A 56 3.53 14.46 18.37
N GLU A 57 2.74 15.14 19.19
CA GLU A 57 1.55 14.57 19.86
C GLU A 57 0.45 14.17 18.86
N ASP A 58 0.27 14.94 17.78
CA ASP A 58 -0.76 14.69 16.75
C ASP A 58 -0.37 13.52 15.83
N ALA A 59 0.91 13.20 15.74
CA ALA A 59 1.40 12.15 14.84
C ALA A 59 0.93 10.75 15.24
N MET A 60 0.68 10.53 16.53
CA MET A 60 0.12 9.28 17.07
C MET A 60 -1.31 9.06 16.60
N GLU A 61 -2.17 10.05 16.79
CA GLU A 61 -3.57 9.99 16.38
C GLU A 61 -3.69 9.84 14.85
N HIS A 62 -2.87 10.59 14.11
CA HIS A 62 -2.82 10.47 12.66
C HIS A 62 -2.33 9.09 12.20
N LEU A 63 -1.32 8.51 12.85
CA LEU A 63 -0.87 7.15 12.55
C LEU A 63 -2.00 6.14 12.77
N GLN A 64 -2.71 6.23 13.90
CA GLN A 64 -3.85 5.36 14.20
C GLN A 64 -4.97 5.50 13.16
N ALA A 65 -5.30 6.72 12.75
CA ALA A 65 -6.32 6.97 11.72
C ALA A 65 -5.90 6.40 10.35
N ILE A 66 -4.63 6.53 9.99
CA ILE A 66 -4.06 5.96 8.76
C ILE A 66 -4.16 4.43 8.79
N LEU A 67 -3.75 3.78 9.88
CA LEU A 67 -3.77 2.33 10.02
C LEU A 67 -5.20 1.78 9.98
N THR A 68 -6.12 2.37 10.75
CA THR A 68 -7.54 1.99 10.74
C THR A 68 -8.15 2.12 9.35
N THR A 69 -7.88 3.24 8.67
CA THR A 69 -8.39 3.47 7.31
C THR A 69 -7.79 2.49 6.31
N ALA A 70 -6.50 2.18 6.45
CA ALA A 70 -5.79 1.26 5.57
C ALA A 70 -6.30 -0.18 5.78
N TYR A 71 -6.53 -0.60 7.02
CA TYR A 71 -7.06 -1.93 7.34
C TYR A 71 -8.44 -2.14 6.71
N LEU A 72 -9.36 -1.19 6.86
CA LEU A 72 -10.71 -1.28 6.30
C LEU A 72 -10.76 -1.29 4.77
N LYS A 73 -9.72 -0.79 4.09
CA LYS A 73 -9.70 -0.61 2.63
C LYS A 73 -8.84 -1.61 1.87
N ASN A 74 -8.01 -2.41 2.54
CA ASN A 74 -7.06 -3.29 1.87
C ASN A 74 -7.41 -4.77 2.08
N MET A 75 -7.41 -5.51 0.98
CA MET A 75 -7.58 -6.98 0.94
C MET A 75 -6.32 -7.69 0.41
N ASN A 76 -5.19 -6.99 0.35
CA ASN A 76 -3.93 -7.52 -0.19
C ASN A 76 -2.96 -7.81 0.97
N SER A 77 -2.44 -9.05 1.03
CA SER A 77 -1.58 -9.54 2.11
C SER A 77 -0.36 -8.66 2.35
N LYS A 78 0.33 -8.21 1.29
CA LYS A 78 1.49 -7.31 1.44
C LYS A 78 1.16 -5.99 2.14
N THR A 79 -0.04 -5.47 1.92
CA THR A 79 -0.47 -4.23 2.59
C THR A 79 -0.87 -4.52 4.03
N GLU A 80 -1.44 -5.69 4.30
CA GLU A 80 -1.75 -6.16 5.66
C GLU A 80 -0.49 -6.32 6.50
N ASP A 81 0.57 -6.91 5.96
CA ASP A 81 1.88 -7.02 6.64
C ASP A 81 2.41 -5.64 7.06
N VAL A 82 2.40 -4.67 6.13
CA VAL A 82 2.80 -3.28 6.43
C VAL A 82 1.91 -2.62 7.48
N ILE A 83 0.61 -2.91 7.49
CA ILE A 83 -0.32 -2.38 8.50
C ILE A 83 -0.02 -3.01 9.87
N ASN A 84 0.25 -4.32 9.91
CA ASN A 84 0.57 -5.03 11.15
C ASN A 84 1.87 -4.49 11.79
N ASP A 85 2.91 -4.23 10.99
CA ASP A 85 4.13 -3.59 11.46
C ASP A 85 3.86 -2.15 11.94
N GLY A 86 3.01 -1.41 11.23
CA GLY A 86 2.56 -0.09 11.66
C GLY A 86 1.78 -0.11 12.98
N GLN A 87 0.96 -1.14 13.20
CA GLN A 87 0.21 -1.33 14.44
C GLN A 87 1.16 -1.64 15.61
N GLN A 88 2.17 -2.49 15.39
CA GLN A 88 3.20 -2.74 16.39
C GLN A 88 3.97 -1.45 16.76
N ILE A 89 4.25 -0.58 15.79
CA ILE A 89 4.83 0.75 16.08
C ILE A 89 3.90 1.56 16.99
N LEU A 90 2.60 1.62 16.66
CA LEU A 90 1.61 2.33 17.46
C LEU A 90 1.53 1.78 18.89
N ASP A 91 1.55 0.45 19.04
CA ASP A 91 1.47 -0.23 20.33
C ASP A 91 2.69 0.08 21.21
N ILE A 92 3.91 0.03 20.64
CA ILE A 92 5.13 0.43 21.34
C ILE A 92 5.02 1.89 21.81
N MET A 93 4.51 2.78 20.96
CA MET A 93 4.36 4.19 21.30
C MET A 93 3.31 4.43 22.39
N ASN A 94 2.19 3.69 22.36
CA ASN A 94 1.14 3.75 23.39
C ASN A 94 1.64 3.26 24.75
N ILE A 95 2.38 2.14 24.79
CA ILE A 95 3.01 1.63 26.02
C ILE A 95 4.00 2.64 26.61
N SER A 96 4.60 3.46 25.74
CA SER A 96 5.60 4.45 26.13
C SER A 96 5.02 5.84 26.44
N GLU A 97 3.70 6.00 26.44
CA GLU A 97 3.02 7.30 26.56
C GLU A 97 3.58 8.35 25.58
N GLY A 98 3.87 7.94 24.34
CA GLY A 98 4.46 8.80 23.31
C GLY A 98 5.95 9.11 23.50
N LYS A 99 6.59 8.59 24.55
CA LYS A 99 8.00 8.85 24.90
C LYS A 99 8.82 7.56 24.96
N PRO A 100 9.05 6.88 23.82
CA PRO A 100 9.79 5.63 23.79
C PRO A 100 11.24 5.81 24.27
N ASN A 101 11.70 4.85 25.07
CA ASN A 101 13.09 4.75 25.52
C ASN A 101 14.03 4.33 24.36
N ALA A 102 15.34 4.26 24.62
CA ALA A 102 16.33 3.98 23.58
C ALA A 102 16.13 2.61 22.90
N GLU A 103 15.70 1.60 23.66
CA GLU A 103 15.43 0.25 23.15
C GLU A 103 14.19 0.22 22.27
N GLN A 104 13.09 0.83 22.73
CA GLN A 104 11.83 0.97 21.99
C GLN A 104 12.02 1.77 20.69
N LYS A 105 12.82 2.84 20.73
CA LYS A 105 13.23 3.57 19.51
C LYS A 105 14.02 2.68 18.55
N GLY A 106 14.84 1.77 19.06
CA GLY A 106 15.54 0.77 18.24
C GLY A 106 14.58 -0.20 17.55
N GLN A 107 13.59 -0.70 18.29
CA GLN A 107 12.54 -1.59 17.77
C GLN A 107 11.69 -0.90 16.70
N ILE A 108 11.24 0.33 16.95
CA ILE A 108 10.47 1.11 15.96
C ILE A 108 11.29 1.34 14.68
N LYS A 109 12.59 1.65 14.79
CA LYS A 109 13.46 1.80 13.62
C LYS A 109 13.61 0.50 12.83
N LYS A 110 13.65 -0.65 13.50
CA LYS A 110 13.70 -1.96 12.86
C LYS A 110 12.42 -2.24 12.08
N LEU A 111 11.26 -2.05 12.72
CA LEU A 111 9.95 -2.20 12.07
C LEU A 111 9.79 -1.27 10.86
N LEU A 112 10.23 -0.01 10.99
CA LEU A 112 10.23 0.93 9.85
C LEU A 112 11.09 0.46 8.68
N ARG A 113 12.17 -0.29 8.94
CA ARG A 113 13.03 -0.85 7.89
C ARG A 113 12.40 -2.09 7.25
N GLU A 114 11.80 -2.96 8.06
CA GLU A 114 11.05 -4.14 7.57
C GLU A 114 9.92 -3.70 6.64
N ILE A 115 9.20 -2.63 6.99
CA ILE A 115 8.19 -2.01 6.12
C ILE A 115 8.76 -1.61 4.75
N ASP A 116 10.01 -1.11 4.68
CA ASP A 116 10.62 -0.72 3.39
C ASP A 116 10.96 -1.94 2.52
N GLU A 117 11.24 -3.09 3.13
CA GLU A 117 11.68 -4.33 2.46
C GLU A 117 10.51 -5.16 1.84
N ILE A 118 9.25 -4.92 2.20
CA ILE A 118 8.02 -5.65 1.72
C ILE A 118 7.60 -5.36 0.26
#